data_AF-B1WYJ0-F1
#
_entry.id   AF-B1WYJ0-F1
#
_cell.length_a   1.000
_cell.length_b   1.000
_cell.length_c   1.000
_cell.angle_alpha   90.00
_cell.angle_beta   90.00
_cell.angle_gamma   90.00
#
_symmetry.space_group_name_H-M   'P 1'
#
loop_
_entity.id
_entity.type
_entity.pdbx_description
1 polymer ?
#
loop_
_entity_poly.entity_id
_entity_poly.type
_entity_poly.pdbx_seq_one_letter_code
_entity_poly.pdbx_strand_id
1 'polypeptide(L)' 'MKFEISNLGYIKQAEIELGDLTIICGKNNTGKTYVNYAIYGFLRTWKFNVDFDIEDVKEITRSSE' A
#
# COMPACT_ATOMS: atom_id res chain seq x y z
N MET A 1 7.26 3.30 1.79
CA MET A 1 6.06 2.44 1.99
C MET A 1 6.34 1.11 1.33
N LYS A 2 6.05 0.01 2.02
CA LYS A 2 6.32 -1.35 1.56
C LYS A 2 5.01 -2.03 1.14
N PHE A 3 5.01 -2.66 -0.03
CA PHE A 3 3.88 -3.37 -0.61
C PHE A 3 4.22 -4.84 -0.77
N GLU A 4 3.30 -5.69 -0.33
CA GLU A 4 3.30 -7.13 -0.62
C GLU A 4 2.12 -7.44 -1.54
N ILE A 5 2.42 -8.08 -2.66
CA ILE A 5 1.45 -8.41 -3.70
C ILE A 5 1.48 -9.92 -3.90
N SER A 6 0.33 -10.57 -3.78
CA SER A 6 0.18 -12.01 -3.94
C SER A 6 -0.94 -12.33 -4.91
N ASN A 7 -0.74 -13.34 -5.76
CA ASN A 7 -1.73 -13.86 -6.72
C ASN A 7 -2.37 -12.79 -7.64
N LEU A 8 -1.56 -11.87 -8.19
CA LEU A 8 -2.00 -10.81 -9.10
C LEU A 8 -1.55 -11.09 -10.54
N GLY A 9 -2.44 -11.67 -11.35
CA GLY A 9 -2.13 -12.05 -12.73
C GLY A 9 -0.97 -13.06 -12.79
N TYR A 10 0.10 -12.73 -13.52
CA TYR A 10 1.31 -13.57 -13.59
C TYR A 10 2.21 -13.49 -12.34
N ILE A 11 1.90 -12.60 -11.40
CA ILE A 11 2.69 -12.41 -10.18
C ILE A 11 2.12 -13.29 -9.08
N LYS A 12 2.86 -14.35 -8.74
CA LYS A 12 2.51 -15.23 -7.61
C LYS A 12 2.78 -14.53 -6.28
N GLN A 13 3.93 -13.89 -6.16
CA GLN A 13 4.35 -13.12 -5.00
C GLN A 13 5.34 -12.03 -5.45
N ALA A 14 5.23 -10.83 -4.88
CA ALA A 14 6.19 -9.75 -5.05
C ALA A 14 6.21 -8.87 -3.79
N GLU A 15 7.39 -8.35 -3.48
CA GLU A 15 7.61 -7.39 -2.42
C GLU A 15 8.29 -6.16 -3.03
N ILE A 16 7.73 -4.98 -2.79
CA ILE A 16 8.22 -3.72 -3.38
C ILE A 16 8.24 -2.66 -2.30
N GLU A 17 9.40 -2.05 -2.11
CA GLU A 17 9.55 -0.83 -1.33
C GLU A 17 9.66 0.37 -2.27
N LEU A 18 8.78 1.34 -2.10
CA LEU A 18 8.82 2.58 -2.88
C LEU A 18 9.86 3.54 -2.31
N GLY A 19 10.80 3.97 -3.15
CA GLY A 19 11.69 5.12 -2.92
C GLY A 19 11.28 6.36 -3.71
N ASP A 20 12.09 7.43 -3.66
CA ASP A 20 11.83 8.71 -4.34
C ASP A 20 11.58 8.55 -5.85
N LEU A 21 12.30 7.62 -6.47
CA LEU A 21 12.07 7.16 -7.84
C LEU A 21 12.13 5.64 -7.86
N THR A 22 11.05 5.01 -8.30
CA THR A 22 10.96 3.56 -8.44
C THR A 22 10.70 3.20 -9.91
N ILE A 23 11.57 2.39 -10.50
CA ILE A 23 11.46 1.95 -11.90
C ILE A 23 11.11 0.47 -11.94
N ILE A 24 9.99 0.12 -12.57
CA ILE A 24 9.57 -1.27 -12.80
C ILE A 24 9.79 -1.60 -14.28
N CYS A 25 10.79 -2.43 -14.58
CA CYS A 25 11.19 -2.80 -15.94
C CYS A 25 11.17 -4.32 -16.17
N GLY A 26 11.20 -4.76 -17.44
CA GLY A 26 11.18 -6.17 -17.81
C GLY A 26 10.34 -6.45 -19.07
N LYS A 27 10.28 -7.72 -19.49
CA LYS A 27 9.56 -8.15 -20.71
C LYS A 27 8.08 -7.79 -20.68
N ASN A 28 7.47 -7.61 -21.86
CA ASN A 28 6.04 -7.33 -21.95
C ASN A 28 5.22 -8.47 -21.36
N ASN A 29 4.03 -8.12 -20.84
CA ASN A 29 3.07 -9.06 -20.30
C ASN A 29 3.52 -9.86 -19.05
N THR A 30 4.51 -9.36 -18.29
CA THR A 30 5.01 -10.02 -17.05
C THR A 30 4.49 -9.39 -15.75
N GLY A 31 3.37 -8.67 -15.80
CA GLY A 31 2.74 -8.11 -14.59
C GLY A 31 3.12 -6.68 -14.22
N LYS A 32 4.04 -6.02 -14.94
CA LYS A 32 4.46 -4.63 -14.63
C LYS A 32 3.29 -3.63 -14.54
N THR A 33 2.38 -3.67 -15.51
CA THR A 33 1.18 -2.83 -15.52
C THR A 33 0.27 -3.13 -14.33
N TYR A 34 0.11 -4.41 -13.98
CA TYR A 34 -0.72 -4.84 -12.85
C TYR A 34 -0.17 -4.35 -11.51
N VAL A 35 1.14 -4.47 -11.29
CA VAL A 35 1.81 -3.93 -10.10
C VAL A 35 1.57 -2.43 -9.99
N ASN A 36 1.84 -1.70 -11.07
CA ASN A 36 1.68 -0.25 -11.09
C ASN A 36 0.22 0.15 -10.77
N TYR A 37 -0.76 -0.55 -11.35
CA TYR A 37 -2.17 -0.27 -11.10
C TYR A 37 -2.63 -0.64 -9.69
N ALA A 38 -2.14 -1.75 -9.11
CA ALA A 38 -2.46 -2.12 -7.74
C ALA A 38 -1.95 -1.07 -6.74
N ILE A 39 -0.69 -0.65 -6.89
CA ILE A 39 -0.08 0.38 -6.05
C ILE A 39 -0.82 1.71 -6.23
N TYR A 40 -1.05 2.15 -7.47
CA TYR A 40 -1.78 3.39 -7.75
C TYR A 40 -3.21 3.37 -7.20
N GLY A 41 -3.94 2.28 -7.44
CA GLY A 41 -5.32 2.12 -6.98
C GLY A 41 -5.43 2.18 -5.46
N PHE A 42 -4.51 1.52 -4.75
CA PHE A 42 -4.42 1.62 -3.30
C PHE A 42 -4.15 3.07 -2.86
N LEU A 43 -3.09 3.70 -3.34
CA LEU A 43 -2.72 5.07 -2.93
C LEU A 43 -3.83 6.10 -3.24
N ARG A 44 -4.57 5.91 -4.33
CA ARG A 44 -5.69 6.79 -4.71
C ARG A 44 -6.89 6.64 -3.77
N THR A 45 -7.11 5.47 -3.20
CA THR A 45 -8.39 5.14 -2.53
C THR A 45 -8.27 4.80 -1.05
N TRP A 46 -7.05 4.62 -0.53
CA TRP A 46 -6.79 4.18 0.85
C TRP A 46 -7.52 5.00 1.92
N LYS A 47 -7.58 6.34 1.79
CA LYS A 47 -8.30 7.20 2.74
C LYS A 47 -9.79 6.88 2.89
N PHE A 48 -10.41 6.28 1.89
CA PHE A 48 -11.83 5.93 1.89
C PHE A 48 -12.07 4.44 2.18
N ASN A 49 -11.04 3.61 2.00
CA ASN A 49 -11.14 2.16 2.09
C ASN A 49 -10.46 1.58 3.34
N VAL A 50 -9.73 2.39 4.09
CA VAL A 50 -9.07 1.98 5.33
C VAL A 50 -9.73 2.73 6.47
N ASP A 51 -10.43 1.99 7.32
CA ASP A 51 -10.93 2.49 8.58
C ASP A 51 -9.86 2.28 9.65
N PHE A 52 -9.40 3.37 10.28
CA PHE A 52 -8.42 3.29 11.36
C PHE A 52 -9.19 3.34 12.66
N ASP A 53 -9.41 2.18 13.28
CA ASP A 53 -9.92 2.09 14.63
C ASP A 53 -8.78 2.48 15.59
N ILE A 54 -8.68 3.78 15.88
CA ILE A 54 -7.73 4.29 16.85
C ILE A 54 -8.42 4.20 18.20
N GLU A 55 -7.98 3.26 19.05
CA GLU A 55 -8.45 3.18 20.43
C GLU A 55 -8.31 4.55 21.10
N ASP A 56 -9.45 5.11 21.49
CA ASP A 56 -9.63 6.48 21.95
C ASP A 56 -8.51 6.95 22.90
N VAL A 57 -7.89 8.09 22.55
CA VAL A 57 -7.00 8.87 23.44
C VAL A 57 -7.82 9.52 24.55
N LYS A 58 -8.43 8.72 25.43
CA LYS A 58 -9.25 9.20 26.56
C LYS A 58 -8.46 9.35 27.87
N GLU A 59 -7.22 8.85 27.94
CA GLU A 59 -6.42 8.93 29.18
C GLU A 59 -5.52 10.16 29.30
N ILE A 60 -5.12 10.80 28.20
CA ILE A 60 -4.13 11.88 28.26
C ILE A 60 -4.72 13.20 28.80
N THR A 61 -6.01 13.46 28.59
CA THR A 61 -6.64 14.72 29.01
C THR A 61 -7.11 14.74 30.47
N ARG A 62 -7.15 13.59 31.16
CA ARG A 62 -7.63 13.49 32.56
C ARG A 62 -6.54 13.58 33.63
N SER A 63 -5.28 13.71 33.23
CA SER A 63 -4.13 13.89 34.14
C SER A 63 -3.62 15.34 34.19
N SER A 64 -4.32 16.28 33.54
CA SER A 64 -3.98 17.72 33.51
C SER A 64 -5.00 18.62 34.23
N GLU A 65 -5.97 18.05 34.94
CA GLU A 65 -6.92 18.77 35.82
C GLU A 65 -6.63 18.49 37.30
#